data_AF-A0A2X2J212-F1
#
_entry.id   AF-A0A2X2J212-F1
#
_cell.length_a   1.000
_cell.length_b   1.000
_cell.length_c   1.000
_cell.angle_alpha   90.00
_cell.angle_beta   90.00
_cell.angle_gamma   90.00
#
_symmetry.space_group_name_H-M   'P 1'
#
loop_
_entity.id
_entity.type
_entity.pdbx_description
1 polymer ?
#
loop_
_entity_poly.entity_id
_entity_poly.type
_entity_poly.pdbx_seq_one_letter_code
_entity_poly.pdbx_strand_id
1 'polypeptide(L)'
;MFAYHISIENLSDYTVQLISRYWKIFDAKGDYREVSGEGVVGEQPIIEPGQTHQYTSGCNLNSEFGFMEGYYNMIRTLDNGSFQVEIPRFNLIADYALN
;
A
#
# COMPACT_ATOMS: atom_id res chain seq x y z
N MET A 1 6.39 -15.21 -6.93
CA MET A 1 6.45 -14.14 -5.91
C MET A 1 6.56 -12.82 -6.64
N PHE A 2 5.66 -11.87 -6.34
CA PHE A 2 5.70 -10.53 -6.91
C PHE A 2 6.31 -9.57 -5.89
N ALA A 3 7.18 -8.67 -6.35
CA ALA A 3 7.63 -7.53 -5.56
C ALA A 3 6.89 -6.28 -6.03
N TYR A 4 6.51 -5.41 -5.09
CA TYR A 4 5.95 -4.11 -5.40
C TYR A 4 6.74 -3.03 -4.65
N HIS A 5 6.86 -1.87 -5.29
CA HIS A 5 7.51 -0.68 -4.75
C HIS A 5 6.45 0.42 -4.64
N ILE A 6 6.31 1.00 -3.45
CA ILE A 6 5.33 2.05 -3.17
C ILE A 6 6.06 3.31 -2.71
N SER A 7 5.61 4.43 -3.27
CA SER A 7 6.05 5.78 -2.91
C SER A 7 4.85 6.54 -2.35
N ILE A 8 4.97 7.03 -1.12
CA ILE A 8 3.95 7.83 -0.43
C ILE A 8 4.50 9.24 -0.30
N GLU A 9 3.94 10.18 -1.05
CA GLU A 9 4.35 11.59 -1.04
C GLU A 9 3.31 12.41 -0.28
N ASN A 10 3.76 13.23 0.68
CA ASN A 10 2.89 14.15 1.37
C ASN A 10 2.85 15.51 0.65
N LEU A 11 1.79 15.71 -0.12
CA LEU A 11 1.54 16.97 -0.85
C LEU A 11 0.72 18.00 -0.06
N SER A 12 0.43 17.73 1.21
CA SER A 12 -0.26 18.68 2.09
C SER A 12 0.72 19.66 2.76
N ASP A 13 0.18 20.65 3.45
CA ASP A 13 0.91 21.65 4.23
C ASP A 13 1.12 21.25 5.70
N TYR A 14 0.74 20.03 6.09
CA TYR A 14 0.90 19.51 7.44
C TYR A 14 1.55 18.12 7.46
N THR A 15 2.19 17.78 8.58
CA THR A 15 2.79 16.45 8.78
C THR A 15 1.70 15.39 8.98
N VAL A 16 1.89 14.23 8.35
CA VAL A 16 1.00 13.07 8.45
C VAL A 16 1.77 11.84 8.92
N GLN A 17 1.09 10.91 9.57
CA GLN A 17 1.68 9.64 9.98
C GLN A 17 0.83 8.48 9.48
N LEU A 18 1.48 7.47 8.90
CA LEU A 18 0.84 6.22 8.53
C LEU A 18 0.72 5.31 9.76
N ILE A 19 -0.51 4.91 10.07
CA ILE A 19 -0.80 4.10 11.26
C ILE A 19 -1.01 2.64 10.91
N SER A 20 -1.78 2.36 9.86
CA SER A 20 -2.06 0.99 9.43
C SER A 20 -2.39 0.93 7.94
N ARG A 21 -2.33 -0.30 7.41
CA ARG A 21 -2.65 -0.62 6.02
C ARG A 21 -3.74 -1.67 5.96
N TYR A 22 -4.55 -1.58 4.92
CA TYR A 22 -5.45 -2.62 4.47
C TYR A 22 -5.17 -2.92 3.00
N TRP A 23 -5.09 -4.20 2.66
CA TRP A 23 -4.95 -4.69 1.31
C TRP A 23 -6.03 -5.70 0.99
N LYS A 24 -6.66 -5.52 -0.16
CA LYS A 24 -7.47 -6.52 -0.84
C LYS A 24 -6.69 -7.02 -2.04
N ILE A 25 -6.43 -8.32 -2.06
CA ILE A 25 -5.58 -8.99 -3.04
C ILE A 25 -6.45 -9.99 -3.79
N PHE A 26 -6.47 -9.87 -5.10
CA PHE A 26 -7.14 -10.82 -5.99
C PHE A 26 -6.11 -11.66 -6.74
N ASP A 27 -6.34 -12.96 -6.74
CA ASP A 27 -5.62 -13.95 -7.52
C ASP A 27 -6.54 -14.49 -8.63
N ALA A 28 -6.04 -14.53 -9.87
CA ALA A 28 -6.78 -15.02 -11.02
C ALA A 28 -7.36 -16.44 -10.92
N LYS A 29 -6.82 -17.27 -10.01
CA LYS A 29 -7.38 -18.60 -9.72
C LYS A 29 -8.73 -18.54 -8.98
N GLY A 30 -9.23 -17.34 -8.68
CA GLY A 30 -10.54 -17.10 -8.08
C GLY A 30 -10.49 -16.74 -6.60
N ASP A 31 -9.30 -16.58 -6.03
CA ASP A 31 -9.12 -16.35 -4.60
C ASP A 31 -9.00 -14.85 -4.29
N TYR A 32 -9.72 -14.42 -3.24
CA TYR A 32 -9.52 -13.12 -2.61
C TYR A 32 -8.87 -13.32 -1.24
N ARG A 33 -7.91 -12.44 -0.93
CA ARG A 33 -7.27 -12.38 0.38
C ARG A 33 -7.25 -10.94 0.87
N GLU A 34 -7.58 -10.77 2.13
CA GLU A 34 -7.49 -9.49 2.82
C GLU A 34 -6.33 -9.52 3.81
N VAL A 35 -5.54 -8.46 3.83
CA VAL A 35 -4.38 -8.32 4.71
C VAL A 35 -4.45 -6.96 5.39
N SER A 36 -4.55 -6.97 6.71
CA SER A 36 -4.52 -5.77 7.54
C SER A 36 -3.33 -5.83 8.49
N GLY A 37 -2.77 -4.68 8.83
CA GLY A 37 -1.72 -4.61 9.84
C GLY A 37 -1.25 -3.20 10.14
N GLU A 38 -0.56 -3.05 11.25
CA GLU A 38 0.06 -1.79 11.65
C GLU A 38 1.21 -1.44 10.71
N GLY A 39 1.32 -0.15 10.41
CA GLY A 39 2.40 0.41 9.63
C GLY A 39 2.54 -0.18 8.23
N VAL A 40 3.73 0.00 7.68
CA VAL A 40 4.26 -0.64 6.47
C VAL A 40 5.65 -1.17 6.79
N VAL A 41 5.96 -2.41 6.37
CA VAL A 41 7.27 -3.04 6.60
C VAL A 41 7.82 -2.98 8.05
N GLY A 42 6.94 -2.85 9.05
CA GLY A 42 7.31 -2.75 10.47
C GLY A 42 7.46 -1.31 10.98
N GLU A 43 7.16 -0.32 10.16
CA GLU A 43 7.31 1.11 10.47
C GLU A 43 5.98 1.86 10.36
N GLN A 44 5.79 2.88 11.21
CA GLN A 44 4.70 3.85 11.11
C GLN A 44 5.28 5.23 10.73
N PRO A 45 5.63 5.43 9.45
CA PRO A 45 6.38 6.59 9.02
C PRO A 45 5.62 7.90 9.26
N ILE A 46 6.34 8.89 9.77
CA ILE A 46 5.92 10.29 9.83
C ILE A 46 6.47 10.96 8.57
N ILE A 47 5.59 11.58 7.78
CA ILE A 47 5.91 12.19 6.48
C ILE A 47 5.61 13.68 6.58
N GLU A 48 6.65 14.50 6.60
CA GLU A 48 6.55 15.96 6.61
C GLU A 48 6.06 16.50 5.25
N PRO A 49 5.54 17.74 5.19
CA PRO A 49 5.16 18.40 3.94
C PRO A 49 6.28 18.33 2.88
N GLY A 50 5.92 17.89 1.67
CA GLY A 50 6.85 17.72 0.55
C GLY A 50 7.81 16.56 0.66
N GLN A 51 7.76 15.75 1.73
CA GLN A 51 8.58 14.56 1.88
C GLN A 51 7.91 13.32 1.28
N THR A 52 8.75 12.33 0.97
CA THR A 52 8.33 11.05 0.42
C THR A 52 8.86 9.91 1.28
N HIS A 53 8.01 8.93 1.58
CA HIS A 53 8.40 7.65 2.15
C HIS A 53 8.28 6.56 1.08
N GLN A 54 9.31 5.74 0.93
CA GLN A 54 9.35 4.66 -0.06
C GLN A 54 9.64 3.33 0.61
N TYR A 55 8.96 2.29 0.18
CA TYR A 55 9.22 0.94 0.66
C TYR A 55 8.97 -0.11 -0.41
N THR A 56 9.63 -1.26 -0.26
CA THR A 56 9.46 -2.44 -1.11
C THR A 56 8.94 -3.59 -0.27
N SER A 57 7.97 -4.32 -0.79
CA SER A 57 7.47 -5.53 -0.15
C SER A 57 7.04 -6.56 -1.20
N GLY A 58 6.58 -7.73 -0.75
CA GLY A 58 6.25 -8.85 -1.59
C GLY A 58 4.81 -9.30 -1.43
N CYS A 59 4.24 -9.82 -2.50
CA CYS A 59 2.95 -10.51 -2.51
C CYS A 59 3.11 -11.87 -3.21
N ASN A 60 2.70 -12.94 -2.52
CA ASN A 60 2.63 -14.27 -3.13
C ASN A 60 1.24 -14.46 -3.74
N LEU A 61 1.20 -14.58 -5.06
CA LEU A 61 0.08 -15.12 -5.82
C LEU A 61 0.39 -16.55 -6.25
N ASN A 62 -0.66 -17.36 -6.36
CA ASN A 62 -0.64 -18.72 -6.87
C ASN A 62 -0.80 -18.77 -8.39
N SER A 63 -1.16 -17.65 -9.03
CA SER A 63 -1.32 -17.49 -10.47
C SER A 63 -0.34 -16.49 -11.08
N GLU A 64 -0.37 -16.41 -12.41
CA GLU A 64 0.47 -15.54 -13.22
C GLU A 64 -0.05 -14.09 -13.29
N PHE A 65 -1.31 -13.87 -12.90
CA PHE A 65 -1.92 -12.55 -12.90
C PHE A 65 -2.86 -12.33 -11.71
N GLY A 66 -2.95 -11.09 -11.25
CA GLY A 66 -3.83 -10.68 -10.17
C GLY A 66 -3.80 -9.17 -10.01
N PHE A 67 -4.41 -8.67 -8.94
CA PHE A 67 -4.32 -7.26 -8.60
C PHE A 67 -4.34 -7.03 -7.09
N MET A 68 -3.86 -5.85 -6.69
CA MET A 68 -3.94 -5.36 -5.33
C MET A 68 -4.60 -3.99 -5.32
N GLU A 69 -5.46 -3.76 -4.34
CA GLU A 69 -6.09 -2.48 -4.04
C GLU A 69 -6.25 -2.38 -2.52
N GLY A 70 -6.45 -1.18 -1.97
CA GLY A 70 -6.51 -1.05 -0.52
C GLY A 70 -6.52 0.40 -0.06
N TYR A 71 -6.15 0.62 1.20
CA TYR A 71 -6.02 1.97 1.76
C TYR A 71 -5.03 2.00 2.92
N TYR A 72 -4.52 3.19 3.20
CA TYR A 72 -3.80 3.51 4.44
C TYR A 72 -4.69 4.28 5.38
N ASN A 73 -4.64 3.95 6.67
CA ASN A 73 -5.16 4.82 7.71
C ASN A 73 -4.04 5.74 8.15
N MET A 74 -4.29 7.04 8.04
CA MET A 74 -3.36 8.10 8.37
C MET A 74 -3.90 8.93 9.53
N ILE A 75 -3.00 9.59 10.25
CA ILE A 75 -3.35 10.68 11.15
C ILE A 75 -2.62 11.95 10.74
N ARG A 76 -3.29 13.09 10.87
CA ARG A 76 -2.66 14.41 10.81
C ARG A 76 -2.11 14.73 12.19
N THR A 77 -0.82 15.06 12.30
CA THR A 77 -0.19 15.30 13.60
C THR A 77 -0.60 16.62 14.25
N LEU A 78 -1.11 17.57 13.47
CA LEU A 78 -1.54 18.90 13.95
C LEU A 78 -2.70 18.83 14.96
N ASP A 79 -3.67 17.95 14.71
CA ASP A 79 -4.91 17.86 15.48
C ASP A 79 -5.34 16.42 15.79
N ASN A 80 -4.48 15.45 15.45
CA ASN A 80 -4.73 14.02 15.59
C ASN A 80 -5.96 13.54 14.80
N GLY A 81 -6.37 14.27 13.76
CA GLY A 81 -7.47 13.88 12.88
C GLY A 81 -7.10 12.67 12.03
N SER A 82 -7.95 11.64 12.03
CA SER A 82 -7.76 10.44 11.22
C SER A 82 -8.42 10.58 9.85
N PHE A 83 -7.76 10.01 8.83
CA PHE A 83 -8.28 9.97 7.47
C PHE A 83 -7.74 8.75 6.72
N GLN A 84 -8.41 8.40 5.62
CA GLN A 84 -8.01 7.29 4.76
C GLN A 84 -7.41 7.80 3.45
N VAL A 85 -6.37 7.12 2.99
CA VAL A 85 -5.77 7.33 1.68
C VAL A 85 -5.95 6.06 0.87
N GLU A 86 -6.77 6.13 -0.17
CA GLU A 86 -7.02 5.01 -1.08
C GLU A 86 -5.76 4.67 -1.88
N ILE A 87 -5.54 3.36 -2.06
CA ILE A 87 -4.55 2.80 -2.96
C ILE A 87 -5.33 2.22 -4.16
N PRO A 88 -5.30 2.91 -5.31
CA PRO A 88 -5.96 2.43 -6.51
C PRO A 88 -5.44 1.06 -6.91
N ARG A 89 -6.29 0.30 -7.60
CA ARG A 89 -5.93 -1.01 -8.12
C ARG A 89 -4.69 -0.93 -9.02
N PHE A 90 -3.71 -1.79 -8.73
CA PHE A 90 -2.61 -2.07 -9.65
C PHE A 90 -2.50 -3.57 -9.91
N ASN A 91 -2.09 -3.91 -11.13
CA ASN A 91 -2.01 -5.29 -11.60
C ASN A 91 -0.66 -5.90 -11.22
N LEU A 92 -0.68 -7.19 -10.88
CA LEU A 92 0.48 -8.03 -10.74
C LEU A 92 0.46 -9.00 -11.93
N ILE A 93 1.44 -8.89 -12.83
CA ILE A 93 1.51 -9.70 -14.07
C ILE A 93 2.92 -10.29 -14.16
N ALA A 94 3.01 -11.61 -14.32
CA ALA A 94 4.31 -12.28 -14.45
C ALA A 94 4.95 -11.93 -15.80
N ASP A 95 6.26 -11.65 -15.79
CA ASP A 95 6.98 -11.16 -16.98
C ASP A 95 6.90 -12.09 -18.20
N TYR A 96 6.78 -13.41 -18.00
CA TYR A 96 6.65 -14.36 -19.11
C TYR A 96 5.24 -14.43 -19.72
N ALA A 97 4.22 -13.91 -19.03
CA ALA A 97 2.84 -13.84 -19.52
C ALA A 97 2.60 -12.61 -20.42
N LEU A 98 3.61 -11.74 -20.57
CA LEU A 98 3.58 -10.56 -21.44
C LEU A 98 4.22 -10.79 -22.82
N ASN A 99 4.67 -12.02 -23.13
CA ASN A 99 5.27 -12.41 -24.41
C ASN A 99 4.32 -13.24 -25.29
#